data_AF-A0A2S9YGJ1-F1
#
_entry.id   AF-A0A2S9YGJ1-F1
#
_cell.length_a   1.000
_cell.length_b   1.000
_cell.length_c   1.000
_cell.angle_alpha   90.00
_cell.angle_beta   90.00
_cell.angle_gamma   90.00
#
_symmetry.space_group_name_H-M   'P 1'
#
loop_
_entity.id
_entity.type
_entity.pdbx_description
1 polymer ?
#
loop_
_entity_poly.entity_id
_entity_poly.type
_entity_poly.pdbx_seq_one_letter_code
_entity_poly.pdbx_strand_id
1 'polypeptide(L)'
;MVGVAMRGDIEVDTVVAQGCRPIGAPMFVTRHQGRIIFELDGRPAVEVLQGLFDSLSPSERVNARHSLSLGVVMDPKREVYDQGDFLIRNLVGVDPQSGALGTAADLHPNAVIQFHLRDAETSTSELRQLLRAHHDARRSDPSLGALLFACLGRGQSLYEAPDHDSSLIREQLGSDLPLAGFFCNGEIGPIHGHTYMHGYTSALMLFRPAGLPGRA
;
A
#
# COMPACT_ATOMS: atom_id res chain seq x y z
N MET A 1 13.09 2.78 21.77
CA MET A 1 12.82 3.49 20.50
C MET A 1 14.12 4.16 20.08
N VAL A 2 14.55 3.94 18.84
CA VAL A 2 15.75 4.58 18.28
C VAL A 2 15.29 5.45 17.13
N GLY A 3 15.79 6.67 17.04
CA GLY A 3 15.49 7.60 15.96
C GLY A 3 16.79 8.22 15.44
N VAL A 4 16.80 8.55 14.15
CA VAL A 4 17.92 9.23 13.50
C VAL A 4 17.40 10.54 12.93
N ALA A 5 18.05 11.64 13.28
CA ALA A 5 17.82 12.95 12.68
C ALA A 5 18.97 13.25 11.71
N MET A 6 18.64 13.75 10.53
CA MET A 6 19.61 14.13 9.51
C MET A 6 19.54 15.64 9.28
N ARG A 7 20.69 16.27 9.06
CA ARG A 7 20.81 17.71 8.82
C ARG A 7 21.99 17.96 7.88
N GLY A 8 21.86 18.96 7.02
CA GLY A 8 22.90 19.38 6.09
C GLY A 8 22.33 19.49 4.69
N ASP A 9 23.19 19.28 3.71
CA ASP A 9 22.84 19.20 2.30
C ASP A 9 22.20 17.84 1.96
N ILE A 10 21.02 17.59 2.55
CA ILE A 10 20.29 16.33 2.40
C ILE A 10 18.79 16.58 2.37
N GLU A 11 18.15 16.09 1.33
CA GLU A 11 16.71 15.94 1.22
C GLU A 11 16.36 14.44 1.12
N VAL A 12 15.21 14.09 1.69
CA VAL A 12 14.71 12.71 1.70
C VAL A 12 13.38 12.69 0.98
N ASP A 13 13.37 12.02 -0.16
CA ASP A 13 12.13 11.65 -0.82
C ASP A 13 11.67 10.28 -0.33
N THR A 14 10.36 10.03 -0.42
CA THR A 14 9.75 8.78 0.05
C THR A 14 8.95 8.12 -1.06
N VAL A 15 9.09 6.80 -1.18
CA VAL A 15 8.25 5.98 -2.04
C VAL A 15 7.61 4.88 -1.19
N VAL A 16 6.29 4.71 -1.30
CA VAL A 16 5.53 3.73 -0.52
C VAL A 16 4.67 2.92 -1.47
N ALA A 17 4.95 1.61 -1.61
CA ALA A 17 4.24 0.69 -2.48
C ALA A 17 3.41 -0.32 -1.67
N GLN A 18 2.09 -0.31 -1.80
CA GLN A 18 1.15 -1.14 -1.02
C GLN A 18 0.86 -2.52 -1.66
N GLY A 19 1.08 -2.64 -2.95
CA GLY A 19 1.12 -3.88 -3.73
C GLY A 19 -0.21 -4.63 -3.86
N CYS A 20 -1.33 -3.90 -3.84
CA CYS A 20 -2.67 -4.50 -3.89
C CYS A 20 -3.51 -3.89 -5.00
N ARG A 21 -4.24 -4.72 -5.75
CA ARG A 21 -5.14 -4.31 -6.84
C ARG A 21 -6.60 -4.36 -6.40
N PRO A 22 -7.47 -3.48 -6.91
CA PRO A 22 -8.89 -3.51 -6.59
C PRO A 22 -9.58 -4.77 -7.15
N ILE A 23 -10.57 -5.26 -6.41
CA ILE A 23 -11.56 -6.25 -6.86
C ILE A 23 -12.98 -5.84 -6.45
N GLY A 24 -13.95 -6.13 -7.30
CA GLY A 24 -15.31 -5.63 -7.14
C GLY A 24 -15.40 -4.11 -7.31
N ALA A 25 -16.56 -3.53 -6.99
CA ALA A 25 -16.79 -2.09 -7.07
C ALA A 25 -16.49 -1.39 -5.73
N PRO A 26 -16.14 -0.09 -5.73
CA PRO A 26 -16.19 0.74 -4.54
C PRO A 26 -17.61 0.83 -3.98
N MET A 27 -17.74 0.84 -2.65
CA MET A 27 -19.02 0.80 -1.93
C MET A 27 -18.98 1.73 -0.72
N PHE A 28 -20.14 2.28 -0.34
CA PHE A 28 -20.28 3.04 0.89
C PHE A 28 -20.44 2.12 2.10
N VAL A 29 -19.70 2.43 3.16
CA VAL A 29 -19.96 1.88 4.49
C VAL A 29 -21.22 2.55 5.04
N THR A 30 -22.34 1.85 4.91
CA THR A 30 -23.67 2.36 5.29
C THR A 30 -23.99 2.13 6.76
N ARG A 31 -23.42 1.07 7.37
CA ARG A 31 -23.48 0.85 8.83
C ARG A 31 -22.20 0.22 9.36
N HIS A 32 -21.58 0.89 10.34
CA HIS A 32 -20.42 0.38 11.07
C HIS A 32 -20.42 0.84 12.53
N GLN A 33 -19.69 0.13 13.39
CA GLN A 33 -19.37 0.56 14.75
C GLN A 33 -17.88 0.35 15.01
N GLY A 34 -17.14 1.44 15.20
CA GLY A 34 -15.68 1.38 15.24
C GLY A 34 -15.14 0.73 13.96
N ARG A 35 -14.36 -0.35 14.13
CA ARG A 35 -13.75 -1.12 13.04
C ARG A 35 -14.56 -2.35 12.58
N ILE A 36 -15.84 -2.39 12.93
CA ILE A 36 -16.76 -3.48 12.58
C ILE A 36 -17.78 -2.94 11.58
N ILE A 37 -17.77 -3.49 10.36
CA ILE A 37 -18.66 -3.14 9.26
C ILE A 37 -19.83 -4.11 9.25
N PHE A 38 -21.04 -3.59 9.35
CA PHE A 38 -22.26 -4.40 9.26
C PHE A 38 -22.90 -4.33 7.88
N GLU A 39 -22.88 -3.16 7.24
CA GLU A 39 -23.54 -2.95 5.95
C GLU A 39 -22.70 -2.15 4.96
N LEU A 40 -22.75 -2.59 3.70
CA LEU A 40 -22.13 -2.00 2.53
C LEU A 40 -23.22 -1.74 1.49
N ASP A 41 -23.40 -0.49 1.08
CA ASP A 41 -24.49 -0.04 0.18
C ASP A 41 -25.89 -0.57 0.59
N GLY A 42 -26.19 -0.55 1.89
CA GLY A 42 -27.47 -1.01 2.45
C GLY A 42 -27.66 -2.53 2.48
N ARG A 43 -26.62 -3.31 2.16
CA ARG A 43 -26.65 -4.78 2.20
C ARG A 43 -25.76 -5.33 3.32
N PRO A 44 -26.11 -6.47 3.94
CA PRO A 44 -25.25 -7.12 4.92
C PRO A 44 -23.85 -7.38 4.37
N ALA A 45 -22.83 -7.03 5.15
CA ALA A 45 -21.44 -7.06 4.68
C ALA A 45 -20.97 -8.47 4.28
N VAL A 46 -21.45 -9.52 4.98
CA VAL A 46 -21.18 -10.92 4.61
C VAL A 46 -21.77 -11.30 3.25
N GLU A 47 -22.96 -10.82 2.89
CA GLU A 47 -23.59 -11.12 1.60
C GLU A 47 -22.81 -10.45 0.46
N VAL A 48 -22.38 -9.21 0.67
CA VAL A 48 -21.51 -8.49 -0.27
C VAL A 48 -20.19 -9.25 -0.46
N LEU A 49 -19.58 -9.73 0.62
CA LEU A 49 -18.36 -10.51 0.56
C LEU A 49 -18.57 -11.84 -0.17
N GLN A 50 -19.65 -12.56 0.11
CA GLN A 50 -19.99 -13.81 -0.58
C GLN A 50 -20.18 -13.59 -2.08
N GLY A 51 -20.96 -12.56 -2.46
CA GLY A 51 -21.18 -12.19 -3.85
C GLY A 51 -19.88 -11.81 -4.57
N LEU A 52 -18.96 -11.13 -3.87
CA LEU A 52 -17.61 -10.86 -4.39
C LEU A 52 -16.88 -12.18 -4.68
N PHE A 53 -16.78 -13.09 -3.70
CA PHE A 53 -16.14 -14.39 -3.89
C PHE A 53 -16.76 -15.18 -5.03
N ASP A 54 -18.08 -15.10 -5.22
CA ASP A 54 -18.80 -15.77 -6.29
C ASP A 54 -18.51 -15.21 -7.67
N SER A 55 -18.21 -13.91 -7.76
CA SER A 55 -17.80 -13.25 -9.01
C SER A 55 -16.34 -13.52 -9.41
N LEU A 56 -15.49 -13.96 -8.47
CA LEU A 56 -14.07 -14.18 -8.72
C LEU A 56 -13.82 -15.46 -9.52
N SER A 57 -12.79 -15.43 -10.36
CA SER A 57 -12.26 -16.63 -11.01
C SER A 57 -11.74 -17.65 -9.97
N PRO A 58 -11.63 -18.95 -10.30
CA PRO A 58 -11.14 -19.95 -9.36
C PRO A 58 -9.75 -19.65 -8.76
N SER A 59 -8.82 -19.13 -9.58
CA SER A 59 -7.48 -18.75 -9.13
C SER A 59 -7.51 -17.55 -8.17
N GLU A 60 -8.29 -16.52 -8.49
CA GLU A 60 -8.47 -15.36 -7.62
C GLU A 60 -9.16 -15.74 -6.31
N ARG A 61 -10.13 -16.66 -6.36
CA ARG A 61 -10.82 -17.16 -5.18
C ARG A 61 -9.86 -17.85 -4.21
N VAL A 62 -8.89 -18.60 -4.72
CA VAL A 62 -7.84 -19.24 -3.90
C VAL A 62 -6.94 -18.17 -3.29
N ASN A 63 -6.48 -17.20 -4.08
CA ASN A 63 -5.61 -16.13 -3.59
C ASN A 63 -6.32 -15.25 -2.54
N ALA A 64 -7.60 -14.92 -2.77
CA ALA A 64 -8.42 -14.12 -1.87
C ALA A 64 -8.56 -14.71 -0.45
N ARG A 65 -8.39 -16.03 -0.28
CA ARG A 65 -8.44 -16.64 1.07
C ARG A 65 -7.35 -16.15 2.01
N HIS A 66 -6.21 -15.71 1.46
CA HIS A 66 -5.03 -15.34 2.25
C HIS A 66 -4.49 -13.94 1.93
N SER A 67 -5.00 -13.31 0.87
CA SER A 67 -4.49 -12.05 0.34
C SER A 67 -5.56 -10.96 0.19
N LEU A 68 -6.77 -11.19 0.72
CA LEU A 68 -7.84 -10.20 0.69
C LEU A 68 -7.60 -9.09 1.71
N SER A 69 -7.67 -7.86 1.24
CA SER A 69 -7.54 -6.64 2.02
C SER A 69 -8.68 -5.67 1.72
N LEU A 70 -8.80 -4.64 2.53
CA LEU A 70 -9.75 -3.56 2.40
C LEU A 70 -9.01 -2.28 2.05
N GLY A 71 -9.28 -1.71 0.88
CA GLY A 71 -8.90 -0.35 0.55
C GLY A 71 -9.92 0.62 1.11
N VAL A 72 -9.47 1.67 1.81
CA VAL A 72 -10.31 2.77 2.28
C VAL A 72 -9.89 4.04 1.54
N VAL A 73 -10.84 4.73 0.91
CA VAL A 73 -10.55 5.98 0.19
C VAL A 73 -9.93 7.00 1.16
N MET A 74 -8.79 7.56 0.77
CA MET A 74 -8.06 8.54 1.58
C MET A 74 -8.67 9.95 1.52
N ASP A 75 -9.13 10.37 0.34
CA ASP A 75 -9.79 11.68 0.15
C ASP A 75 -11.32 11.51 0.00
N PRO A 76 -12.11 11.86 1.01
CA PRO A 76 -13.57 11.69 0.98
C PRO A 76 -14.27 12.62 -0.03
N LYS A 77 -13.55 13.60 -0.60
CA LYS A 77 -14.11 14.51 -1.62
C LYS A 77 -13.99 13.95 -3.03
N ARG A 78 -13.25 12.86 -3.21
CA ARG A 78 -12.99 12.28 -4.52
C ARG A 78 -14.20 11.47 -4.98
N GLU A 79 -14.55 11.59 -6.26
CA GLU A 79 -15.71 10.89 -6.85
C GLU A 79 -15.30 9.77 -7.80
N VAL A 80 -14.09 9.87 -8.38
CA VAL A 80 -13.49 8.85 -9.26
C VAL A 80 -12.22 8.32 -8.61
N TYR A 81 -12.20 7.02 -8.35
CA TYR A 81 -11.16 6.37 -7.57
C TYR A 81 -10.23 5.53 -8.46
N ASP A 82 -8.94 5.80 -8.35
CA ASP A 82 -7.86 4.97 -8.87
C ASP A 82 -7.25 4.13 -7.75
N GLN A 83 -6.47 3.10 -8.11
CA GLN A 83 -5.82 2.20 -7.14
C GLN A 83 -5.00 2.94 -6.08
N GLY A 84 -4.32 4.03 -6.46
CA GLY A 84 -3.49 4.85 -5.57
C GLY A 84 -4.26 5.74 -4.59
N ASP A 85 -5.59 5.74 -4.64
CA ASP A 85 -6.45 6.54 -3.76
C ASP A 85 -6.93 5.78 -2.52
N PHE A 86 -6.64 4.48 -2.47
CA PHE A 86 -7.01 3.62 -1.38
C PHE A 86 -5.84 3.37 -0.43
N LEU A 87 -6.11 3.51 0.85
CA LEU A 87 -5.26 3.08 1.93
C LEU A 87 -5.59 1.63 2.27
N ILE A 88 -4.62 0.73 2.07
CA ILE A 88 -4.84 -0.71 2.20
C ILE A 88 -4.77 -1.12 3.67
N ARG A 89 -5.76 -1.90 4.11
CA ARG A 89 -5.94 -2.36 5.49
C ARG A 89 -6.33 -3.82 5.53
N ASN A 90 -5.88 -4.52 6.56
CA ASN A 90 -6.21 -5.93 6.74
C ASN A 90 -7.68 -6.10 7.09
N LEU A 91 -8.29 -7.16 6.56
CA LEU A 91 -9.50 -7.72 7.14
C LEU A 91 -9.10 -8.61 8.30
N VAL A 92 -9.74 -8.40 9.45
CA VAL A 92 -9.50 -9.19 10.67
C VAL A 92 -10.28 -10.50 10.62
N GLY A 93 -11.47 -10.48 10.03
CA GLY A 93 -12.30 -11.66 9.88
C GLY A 93 -13.79 -11.31 9.69
N VAL A 94 -14.60 -12.35 9.69
CA VAL A 94 -16.06 -12.26 9.66
C VAL A 94 -16.60 -12.83 10.97
N ASP A 95 -17.49 -12.11 11.63
CA ASP A 95 -18.24 -12.65 12.76
C ASP A 95 -19.32 -13.63 12.23
N PRO A 96 -19.26 -14.92 12.57
CA PRO A 96 -20.22 -15.91 12.07
C PRO A 96 -21.65 -15.71 12.60
N GLN A 97 -21.83 -14.98 13.71
CA GLN A 97 -23.17 -14.74 14.26
C GLN A 97 -23.88 -13.57 13.59
N SER A 98 -23.19 -12.43 13.48
CA SER A 98 -23.77 -11.21 12.92
C SER A 98 -23.54 -11.02 11.42
N GLY A 99 -22.57 -11.74 10.83
CA GLY A 99 -22.12 -11.50 9.46
C GLY A 99 -21.31 -10.21 9.29
N ALA A 100 -20.89 -9.58 10.39
CA ALA A 100 -20.11 -8.35 10.34
C ALA A 100 -18.65 -8.60 9.93
N LEU A 101 -18.06 -7.66 9.20
CA LEU A 101 -16.64 -7.70 8.81
C LEU A 101 -15.80 -6.86 9.77
N GLY A 102 -14.77 -7.46 10.35
CA GLY A 102 -13.75 -6.74 11.12
C GLY A 102 -12.63 -6.22 10.21
N THR A 103 -12.17 -4.99 10.43
CA THR A 103 -11.03 -4.41 9.71
C THR A 103 -9.99 -3.82 10.67
N ALA A 104 -8.75 -3.67 10.20
CA ALA A 104 -7.73 -2.88 10.88
C ALA A 104 -7.84 -1.37 10.58
N ALA A 105 -8.77 -0.96 9.71
CA ALA A 105 -9.02 0.43 9.36
C ALA A 105 -9.82 1.16 10.45
N ASP A 106 -9.46 2.42 10.71
CA ASP A 106 -10.39 3.36 11.33
C ASP A 106 -11.32 3.91 10.25
N LEU A 107 -12.63 3.78 10.49
CA LEU A 107 -13.66 4.17 9.53
C LEU A 107 -14.35 5.44 10.00
N HIS A 108 -14.54 6.37 9.06
CA HIS A 108 -15.37 7.55 9.26
C HIS A 108 -16.78 7.31 8.68
N PRO A 109 -17.80 8.05 9.15
CA PRO A 109 -19.12 8.01 8.54
C PRO A 109 -19.05 8.27 7.03
N ASN A 110 -19.81 7.50 6.25
CA ASN A 110 -19.82 7.56 4.78
C ASN A 110 -18.47 7.21 4.12
N ALA A 111 -17.59 6.47 4.81
CA ALA A 111 -16.36 5.97 4.20
C ALA A 111 -16.68 5.14 2.94
N VAL A 112 -15.88 5.35 1.90
CA VAL A 112 -15.91 4.53 0.68
C VAL A 112 -14.79 3.51 0.79
N ILE A 113 -15.13 2.25 0.54
CA ILE A 113 -14.22 1.11 0.62
C ILE A 113 -14.29 0.29 -0.65
N GLN A 114 -13.20 -0.41 -0.96
CA GLN A 114 -13.17 -1.40 -2.02
C GLN A 114 -12.31 -2.59 -1.59
N PHE A 115 -12.74 -3.80 -1.92
CA PHE A 115 -11.92 -4.98 -1.66
C PHE A 115 -10.70 -4.99 -2.58
N HIS A 116 -9.58 -5.48 -2.06
CA HIS A 116 -8.33 -5.52 -2.78
C HIS A 116 -7.67 -6.89 -2.64
N LEU A 117 -6.96 -7.32 -3.68
CA LEU A 117 -6.12 -8.51 -3.65
C LEU A 117 -4.66 -8.14 -3.74
N ARG A 118 -3.87 -8.83 -2.93
CA ARG A 118 -2.42 -8.81 -3.02
C ARG A 118 -1.91 -9.95 -3.89
N ASP A 119 -1.02 -9.63 -4.81
CA ASP A 119 -0.29 -10.61 -5.62
C ASP A 119 1.07 -10.04 -6.06
N ALA A 120 1.99 -10.94 -6.42
CA ALA A 120 3.35 -10.58 -6.79
C ALA A 120 3.41 -9.65 -8.01
N GLU A 121 2.56 -9.89 -9.01
CA GLU A 121 2.55 -9.11 -10.25
C GLU A 121 2.16 -7.66 -9.98
N THR A 122 1.05 -7.45 -9.27
CA THR A 122 0.57 -6.13 -8.86
C THR A 122 1.62 -5.42 -8.00
N SER A 123 2.16 -6.13 -7.00
CA SER A 123 3.19 -5.61 -6.10
C SER A 123 4.46 -5.16 -6.83
N THR A 124 4.85 -5.90 -7.86
CA THR A 124 5.99 -5.58 -8.73
C THR A 124 5.68 -4.39 -9.63
N SER A 125 4.52 -4.39 -10.27
CA SER A 125 4.11 -3.37 -11.22
C SER A 125 4.00 -2.00 -10.56
N GLU A 126 3.33 -1.93 -9.40
CA GLU A 126 3.18 -0.69 -8.64
C GLU A 126 4.54 -0.15 -8.17
N LEU A 127 5.40 -0.98 -7.57
CA LEU A 127 6.73 -0.54 -7.14
C LEU A 127 7.56 -0.03 -8.32
N ARG A 128 7.52 -0.73 -9.46
CA ARG A 128 8.21 -0.31 -10.69
C ARG A 128 7.68 1.04 -11.17
N GLN A 129 6.36 1.22 -11.21
CA GLN A 129 5.74 2.46 -11.65
C GLN A 129 6.14 3.63 -10.75
N LEU A 130 6.09 3.45 -9.43
CA LEU A 130 6.47 4.48 -8.46
C LEU A 130 7.95 4.86 -8.57
N LEU A 131 8.84 3.88 -8.71
CA LEU A 131 10.27 4.11 -8.87
C LEU A 131 10.59 4.82 -10.20
N ARG A 132 9.92 4.46 -11.30
CA ARG A 132 10.06 5.15 -12.59
C ARG A 132 9.59 6.60 -12.51
N ALA A 133 8.42 6.83 -11.93
CA ALA A 133 7.88 8.18 -11.75
C ALA A 133 8.84 9.04 -10.90
N HIS A 134 9.40 8.48 -9.83
CA HIS A 134 10.42 9.15 -9.02
C HIS A 134 11.69 9.44 -9.81
N HIS A 135 12.23 8.45 -10.51
CA HIS A 135 13.42 8.61 -11.35
C HIS A 135 13.23 9.73 -12.38
N ASP A 136 12.08 9.74 -13.07
CA ASP A 136 11.77 10.74 -14.09
C ASP A 136 11.58 12.14 -13.50
N ALA A 137 10.97 12.26 -12.32
CA ALA A 137 10.85 13.53 -11.61
C ALA A 137 12.20 14.06 -11.08
N ARG A 138 13.18 13.17 -10.87
CA ARG A 138 14.49 13.48 -10.27
C ARG A 138 15.67 13.28 -11.20
N ARG A 139 15.47 13.27 -12.53
CA ARG A 139 16.56 13.04 -13.51
C ARG A 139 17.75 13.99 -13.38
N SER A 140 17.51 15.23 -12.97
CA SER A 140 18.55 16.25 -12.80
C SER A 140 19.26 16.20 -11.45
N ASP A 141 18.72 15.45 -10.49
CA ASP A 141 19.22 15.33 -9.11
C ASP A 141 18.94 13.92 -8.59
N PRO A 142 19.67 12.90 -9.10
CA PRO A 142 19.39 11.50 -8.81
C PRO A 142 19.71 11.15 -7.35
N SER A 143 19.04 10.12 -6.85
CA SER A 143 19.27 9.64 -5.49
C SER A 143 20.70 9.10 -5.31
N LEU A 144 21.35 9.46 -4.20
CA LEU A 144 22.72 9.05 -3.85
C LEU A 144 22.76 7.77 -3.01
N GLY A 145 21.63 7.36 -2.47
CA GLY A 145 21.47 6.14 -1.69
C GLY A 145 20.04 5.97 -1.23
N ALA A 146 19.73 4.79 -0.70
CA ALA A 146 18.39 4.45 -0.26
C ALA A 146 18.37 3.58 1.00
N LEU A 147 17.33 3.75 1.82
CA LEU A 147 16.91 2.78 2.83
C LEU A 147 15.60 2.13 2.40
N LEU A 148 15.56 0.80 2.36
CA LEU A 148 14.38 -0.01 2.08
C LEU A 148 13.88 -0.69 3.36
N PHE A 149 12.63 -0.43 3.70
CA PHE A 149 11.90 -1.12 4.76
C PHE A 149 10.75 -1.90 4.13
N ALA A 150 10.95 -3.21 3.97
CA ALA A 150 10.00 -4.09 3.29
C ALA A 150 9.23 -4.94 4.30
N CYS A 151 7.93 -5.07 4.13
CA CYS A 151 7.13 -5.96 4.97
C CYS A 151 7.58 -7.42 4.82
N LEU A 152 7.56 -8.20 5.91
CA LEU A 152 7.78 -9.65 5.89
C LEU A 152 6.89 -10.39 4.87
N GLY A 153 5.72 -9.81 4.55
CA GLY A 153 4.81 -10.34 3.53
C GLY A 153 5.26 -10.15 2.08
N ARG A 154 6.34 -9.41 1.80
CA ARG A 154 6.90 -9.15 0.45
C ARG A 154 8.19 -9.94 0.18
N GLY A 155 8.51 -10.96 0.96
CA GLY A 155 9.70 -11.78 0.74
C GLY A 155 9.54 -12.81 -0.38
N GLN A 156 10.44 -13.80 -0.37
CA GLN A 156 10.45 -14.93 -1.30
C GLN A 156 9.13 -15.71 -1.34
N SER A 157 8.34 -15.72 -0.27
CA SER A 157 7.02 -16.36 -0.28
C SER A 157 6.01 -15.68 -1.19
N LEU A 158 6.16 -14.38 -1.46
CA LEU A 158 5.31 -13.63 -2.38
C LEU A 158 5.83 -13.73 -3.80
N TYR A 159 7.13 -13.49 -3.99
CA TYR A 159 7.75 -13.33 -5.32
C TYR A 159 8.38 -14.59 -5.89
N GLU A 160 8.43 -15.67 -5.12
CA GLU A 160 9.11 -16.92 -5.47
C GLU A 160 10.62 -16.75 -5.72
N ALA A 161 11.17 -15.57 -5.41
CA ALA A 161 12.57 -15.19 -5.57
C ALA A 161 13.06 -14.32 -4.40
N PRO A 162 14.33 -14.46 -3.98
CA PRO A 162 14.93 -13.54 -3.03
C PRO A 162 15.17 -12.16 -3.66
N ASP A 163 15.42 -11.15 -2.81
CA ASP A 163 15.94 -9.84 -3.20
C ASP A 163 15.12 -9.05 -4.25
N HIS A 164 13.85 -9.41 -4.46
CA HIS A 164 13.01 -8.88 -5.53
C HIS A 164 12.90 -7.35 -5.52
N ASP A 165 12.43 -6.79 -4.40
CA ASP A 165 12.25 -5.33 -4.28
C ASP A 165 13.60 -4.59 -4.38
N SER A 166 14.66 -5.11 -3.76
CA SER A 166 16.01 -4.50 -3.84
C SER A 166 16.61 -4.55 -5.25
N SER A 167 16.36 -5.64 -5.99
CA SER A 167 16.82 -5.79 -7.37
C SER A 167 16.07 -4.82 -8.28
N LEU A 168 14.76 -4.69 -8.09
CA LEU A 168 13.93 -3.75 -8.85
C LEU A 168 14.32 -2.29 -8.60
N ILE A 169 14.70 -1.94 -7.36
CA ILE A 169 15.22 -0.60 -7.04
C ILE A 169 16.49 -0.30 -7.82
N ARG A 170 17.46 -1.23 -7.82
CA ARG A 170 18.70 -1.08 -8.60
C ARG A 170 18.46 -1.05 -10.10
N GLU A 171 17.49 -1.82 -10.59
CA GLU A 171 17.07 -1.78 -12.00
C GLU A 171 16.55 -0.39 -12.41
N GLN A 172 15.71 0.24 -11.57
CA GLN A 172 15.09 1.53 -11.91
C GLN A 172 15.97 2.74 -11.58
N LEU A 173 16.77 2.69 -10.50
CA LEU A 173 17.49 3.85 -9.96
C LEU A 173 19.01 3.78 -10.15
N GLY A 174 19.55 2.66 -10.64
CA GLY A 174 20.98 2.47 -10.92
C GLY A 174 21.58 1.29 -10.17
N SER A 175 22.39 0.49 -10.86
CA SER A 175 23.00 -0.74 -10.32
C SER A 175 23.89 -0.50 -9.12
N ASP A 176 24.54 0.67 -9.09
CA ASP A 176 25.55 1.03 -8.10
C ASP A 176 24.95 1.82 -6.92
N LEU A 177 23.63 2.02 -6.88
CA LEU A 177 22.96 2.74 -5.80
C LEU A 177 23.21 2.03 -4.45
N PRO A 178 23.84 2.70 -3.48
CA PRO A 178 23.96 2.18 -2.13
C PRO A 178 22.56 1.95 -1.54
N LEU A 179 22.26 0.70 -1.20
CA LEU A 179 20.97 0.28 -0.67
C LEU A 179 21.20 -0.50 0.62
N ALA A 180 20.60 -0.02 1.70
CA ALA A 180 20.52 -0.73 2.97
C ALA A 180 19.07 -0.83 3.43
N GLY A 181 18.79 -1.58 4.49
CA GLY A 181 17.42 -1.82 4.90
C GLY A 181 17.23 -3.06 5.75
N PHE A 182 15.97 -3.38 6.04
CA PHE A 182 15.60 -4.62 6.71
C PHE A 182 14.10 -4.95 6.51
N PHE A 183 13.74 -6.19 6.81
CA PHE A 183 12.35 -6.62 6.82
C PHE A 183 11.63 -6.16 8.10
N CYS A 184 10.39 -5.69 7.93
CA CYS A 184 9.56 -5.09 8.97
C CYS A 184 8.20 -5.79 9.08
N ASN A 185 7.48 -5.53 10.18
CA ASN A 185 6.09 -5.94 10.35
C ASN A 185 5.24 -4.72 10.75
N GLY A 186 5.18 -3.74 9.85
CA GLY A 186 4.60 -2.43 10.13
C GLY A 186 5.55 -1.33 9.67
N GLU A 187 5.29 -0.77 8.50
CA GLU A 187 6.09 0.30 7.92
C GLU A 187 5.42 1.65 8.18
N ILE A 188 6.18 2.70 8.48
CA ILE A 188 5.63 4.05 8.64
C ILE A 188 6.11 4.90 7.48
N GLY A 189 5.18 5.42 6.69
CA GLY A 189 5.51 6.20 5.50
C GLY A 189 4.37 7.09 5.04
N PRO A 190 4.67 8.17 4.31
CA PRO A 190 3.66 9.08 3.82
C PRO A 190 3.03 8.57 2.52
N ILE A 191 1.72 8.76 2.40
CA ILE A 191 0.97 8.67 1.14
C ILE A 191 0.11 9.95 1.04
N HIS A 192 0.13 10.64 -0.11
CA HIS A 192 -0.57 11.92 -0.32
C HIS A 192 -0.33 12.97 0.78
N GLY A 193 0.90 13.05 1.31
CA GLY A 193 1.27 14.04 2.34
C GLY A 193 0.86 13.67 3.77
N HIS A 194 0.23 12.51 3.99
CA HIS A 194 -0.17 12.02 5.30
C HIS A 194 0.62 10.77 5.68
N THR A 195 1.13 10.73 6.90
CA THR A 195 1.88 9.56 7.42
C THR A 195 0.93 8.51 7.96
N TYR A 196 1.10 7.28 7.49
CA TYR A 196 0.33 6.12 7.95
C TYR A 196 1.25 5.00 8.43
N MET A 197 0.69 4.14 9.27
CA MET A 197 1.21 2.79 9.48
C MET A 197 0.65 1.89 8.37
N HIS A 198 1.53 1.14 7.74
CA HIS A 198 1.26 0.27 6.60
C HIS A 198 1.53 -1.19 6.96
N GLY A 199 0.87 -2.08 6.23
CA GLY A 199 1.18 -3.49 6.18
C GLY A 199 1.37 -3.92 4.72
N TYR A 200 2.09 -5.02 4.51
CA TYR A 200 2.37 -5.58 3.18
C TYR A 200 3.03 -4.62 2.20
N THR A 201 3.70 -3.59 2.71
CA THR A 201 4.20 -2.45 1.96
C THR A 201 5.72 -2.49 1.85
N SER A 202 6.26 -1.83 0.83
CA SER A 202 7.67 -1.43 0.80
C SER A 202 7.74 0.09 0.90
N ALA A 203 8.40 0.55 1.97
CA ALA A 203 8.65 1.96 2.22
C ALA A 203 10.13 2.27 1.98
N LEU A 204 10.40 3.25 1.13
CA LEU A 204 11.74 3.69 0.78
C LEU A 204 11.98 5.10 1.26
N MET A 205 13.20 5.34 1.74
CA MET A 205 13.78 6.66 1.89
C MET A 205 14.87 6.81 0.83
N LEU A 206 14.78 7.85 0.00
CA LEU A 206 15.70 8.13 -1.10
C LEU A 206 16.42 9.44 -0.79
N PHE A 207 17.74 9.36 -0.61
CA PHE A 207 18.55 10.51 -0.24
C PHE A 207 19.08 11.21 -1.48
N ARG A 208 19.03 12.54 -1.47
CA ARG A 208 19.64 13.39 -2.48
C ARG A 208 20.15 14.68 -1.85
N PRO A 209 21.01 15.46 -2.53
CA PRO A 209 21.37 16.80 -2.11
C PRO A 209 20.13 17.68 -1.89
N ALA A 210 20.21 18.58 -0.91
CA ALA A 210 19.26 19.67 -0.82
C ALA A 210 19.59 20.63 -1.97
N GLY A 211 18.66 20.84 -2.90
CA GLY A 211 18.91 21.70 -4.05
C GLY A 211 19.48 23.05 -3.61
N LEU A 212 20.52 23.55 -4.30
CA LEU A 212 21.14 24.84 -3.95
C LEU A 212 20.05 25.92 -3.80
N PRO A 213 19.99 26.65 -2.67
CA PRO A 213 19.04 27.74 -2.54
C PRO A 213 19.40 28.84 -3.55
N GLY A 214 18.60 28.96 -4.62
CA GLY A 214 18.60 30.13 -5.52
C GLY A 214 19.01 29.85 -6.97
N ARG A 215 18.02 29.52 -7.80
CA ARG A 215 17.91 30.01 -9.19
C ARG A 215 16.43 30.29 -9.48
N ALA A 216 15.96 31.42 -8.97
CA ALA A 216 14.80 32.15 -9.49
C ALA A 216 15.32 33.39 -10.21
#